data_AF-A0AAD8K4A9-F1
#
_entry.id   AF-A0AAD8K4A9-F1
#
_cell.length_a   1.000
_cell.length_b   1.000
_cell.length_c   1.000
_cell.angle_alpha   90.00
_cell.angle_beta   90.00
_cell.angle_gamma   90.00
#
_symmetry.space_group_name_H-M   'P 1'
#
loop_
_entity.id
_entity.type
_entity.pdbx_description
1 polymer ?
#
loop_
_entity_poly.entity_id
_entity_poly.type
_entity_poly.pdbx_seq_one_letter_code
_entity_poly.pdbx_strand_id
1 'polypeptide(L)'
;MSLMDSVDKVYMGSSFTWPDDLVRLYPSLLCISIPFTANDMDVVQWREGNVLSDFSTSLAWDAIRVKEGKVDWADCVWFPQCISKHAFNMWLICHAWLALVVKSKKKGGVKKKKR
;
A
#
# COMPACT_ATOMS: atom_id res chain seq x y z
N MET A 1 4.69 -30.77 20.77
CA MET A 1 5.16 -29.75 19.80
C MET A 1 4.82 -28.36 20.34
N SER A 2 5.77 -27.43 20.43
CA SER A 2 5.55 -26.17 21.16
C SER A 2 5.18 -25.01 20.24
N LEU A 3 4.52 -23.97 20.77
CA LEU A 3 4.21 -22.72 20.06
C LEU A 3 5.44 -22.02 19.45
N MET A 4 6.63 -22.29 19.98
CA MET A 4 7.89 -21.68 19.52
C MET A 4 8.56 -22.46 18.38
N ASP A 5 7.99 -23.57 17.94
CA ASP A 5 8.52 -24.35 16.81
C ASP A 5 8.22 -23.67 15.47
N SER A 6 9.15 -23.80 14.50
CA SER A 6 8.95 -23.31 13.14
C SER A 6 7.72 -23.94 12.50
N VAL A 7 7.01 -23.15 11.67
CA VAL A 7 5.81 -23.60 10.92
C VAL A 7 6.12 -24.83 10.06
N ASP A 8 7.35 -24.96 9.57
CA ASP A 8 7.79 -26.13 8.81
C ASP A 8 7.71 -27.43 9.59
N LYS A 9 7.85 -27.39 10.92
CA LYS A 9 7.73 -28.58 11.77
C LYS A 9 6.27 -28.96 12.01
N VAL A 10 5.32 -28.04 11.80
CA VAL A 10 3.86 -28.29 11.97
C VAL A 10 3.35 -29.14 10.80
N TYR A 11 4.09 -29.08 9.68
CA TYR A 11 3.92 -29.94 8.53
C TYR A 11 4.68 -31.25 8.70
N MET A 12 4.08 -32.22 9.39
CA MET A 12 4.55 -33.61 9.36
C MET A 12 3.99 -34.31 8.11
N GLY A 13 4.66 -34.13 6.96
CA GLY A 13 4.28 -34.77 5.71
C GLY A 13 2.98 -34.22 5.10
N SER A 14 2.06 -35.10 4.69
CA SER A 14 0.73 -34.74 4.12
C SER A 14 -0.36 -34.59 5.17
N SER A 15 0.00 -34.42 6.45
CA SER A 15 -0.96 -34.24 7.54
C SER A 15 -0.57 -33.04 8.39
N PHE A 16 -1.48 -32.08 8.49
CA PHE A 16 -1.36 -30.97 9.43
C PHE A 16 -1.86 -31.40 10.81
N THR A 17 -1.05 -31.19 11.84
CA THR A 17 -1.45 -31.42 13.24
C THR A 17 -1.30 -30.14 14.04
N TRP A 18 -2.30 -29.81 14.84
CA TRP A 18 -2.25 -28.64 15.71
C TRP A 18 -1.18 -28.82 16.81
N PRO A 19 -0.37 -27.80 17.12
CA PRO A 19 0.54 -27.83 18.27
C PRO A 19 -0.21 -28.05 19.60
N ASP A 20 0.37 -28.89 20.47
CA ASP A 20 -0.26 -29.29 21.74
C ASP A 20 -0.59 -28.09 22.65
N ASP A 21 0.29 -27.08 22.66
CA ASP A 21 0.10 -25.85 23.43
C ASP A 21 -1.17 -25.08 22.99
N LEU A 22 -1.45 -25.07 21.68
CA LEU A 22 -2.62 -24.39 21.11
C LEU A 22 -3.90 -25.18 21.37
N VAL A 23 -3.85 -26.50 21.22
CA VAL A 23 -4.98 -27.38 21.55
C VAL A 23 -5.35 -27.26 23.03
N ARG A 24 -4.36 -27.13 23.91
CA ARG A 24 -4.56 -26.97 25.35
C ARG A 24 -5.22 -25.63 25.71
N LEU A 25 -4.92 -24.56 24.98
CA LEU A 25 -5.57 -23.26 25.16
C LEU A 25 -6.95 -23.21 24.48
N TYR A 26 -7.11 -23.89 23.34
CA TYR A 26 -8.29 -23.86 22.50
C TYR A 26 -8.68 -25.27 22.03
N PRO A 27 -9.36 -26.07 22.88
CA PRO A 27 -9.76 -27.45 22.53
C PRO A 27 -10.69 -27.52 21.31
N SER A 28 -11.40 -26.44 21.01
CA SER A 28 -12.28 -26.31 19.85
C SER A 28 -11.55 -26.44 18.51
N LEU A 29 -10.23 -26.24 18.47
CA LEU A 29 -9.43 -26.40 17.25
C LEU A 29 -9.44 -27.85 16.74
N LEU A 30 -9.59 -28.84 17.63
CA LEU A 30 -9.68 -30.26 17.25
C LEU A 30 -10.95 -30.60 16.46
N CYS A 31 -11.98 -29.77 16.56
CA CYS A 31 -13.23 -29.96 15.81
C CYS A 31 -13.20 -29.31 14.42
N ILE A 32 -12.14 -28.59 14.07
CA ILE A 32 -12.01 -27.92 12.77
C ILE A 32 -11.49 -28.94 11.76
N SER A 33 -12.36 -29.34 10.83
CA SER A 33 -11.93 -30.08 9.65
C SER A 33 -11.17 -29.14 8.73
N ILE A 34 -9.85 -29.29 8.68
CA ILE A 34 -9.01 -28.55 7.75
C ILE A 34 -9.21 -29.19 6.38
N PRO A 35 -9.69 -28.46 5.36
CA PRO A 35 -9.80 -28.99 4.01
C PRO A 35 -8.39 -29.15 3.45
N PHE A 36 -7.76 -30.29 3.74
CA PHE A 36 -6.44 -30.62 3.24
C PHE A 36 -6.59 -31.44 1.96
N THR A 37 -6.53 -30.76 0.82
CA THR A 37 -6.40 -31.40 -0.50
C THR A 37 -4.91 -31.55 -0.79
N ALA A 38 -4.36 -32.72 -0.49
CA ALA A 38 -2.93 -33.04 -0.60
C ALA A 38 -2.31 -32.84 -2.02
N ASN A 39 -3.12 -32.48 -3.01
CA ASN A 39 -2.72 -32.35 -4.41
C ASN A 39 -3.15 -31.03 -5.06
N ASP A 40 -3.84 -30.15 -4.32
CA ASP A 40 -4.21 -28.83 -4.82
C ASP A 40 -3.23 -27.81 -4.22
N MET A 41 -2.49 -27.14 -5.09
CA MET A 41 -1.65 -26.02 -4.69
C MET A 41 -2.55 -24.88 -4.21
N ASP A 42 -2.23 -24.27 -3.07
CA ASP A 42 -2.90 -23.06 -2.62
C ASP A 42 -2.72 -21.96 -3.68
N VAL A 43 -3.81 -21.60 -4.38
CA VAL A 43 -3.80 -20.52 -5.37
C VAL A 43 -4.24 -19.23 -4.69
N VAL A 44 -3.35 -18.23 -4.69
CA VAL A 44 -3.71 -16.89 -4.23
C VAL A 44 -4.62 -16.25 -5.26
N GLN A 45 -5.85 -15.96 -4.85
CA GLN A 45 -6.86 -15.28 -5.68
C GLN A 45 -7.21 -13.92 -5.09
N TRP A 46 -7.48 -12.95 -5.95
CA TRP A 46 -8.01 -11.64 -5.58
C TRP A 46 -9.53 -11.63 -5.73
N ARG A 47 -10.23 -11.04 -4.76
CA ARG A 47 -11.70 -10.86 -4.80
C ARG A 47 -12.04 -9.39 -4.94
N GLU A 48 -12.69 -9.04 -6.04
CA GLU A 48 -13.27 -7.71 -6.25
C GLU A 48 -14.79 -7.85 -6.31
N GLY A 49 -15.46 -7.46 -5.22
CA GLY A 49 -16.92 -7.65 -5.06
C GLY A 49 -17.31 -9.14 -5.12
N ASN A 50 -18.03 -9.51 -6.18
CA ASN A 50 -18.49 -10.89 -6.41
C ASN A 50 -17.64 -11.66 -7.45
N VAL A 51 -16.56 -11.07 -7.93
CA VAL A 51 -15.65 -11.68 -8.91
C VAL A 51 -14.39 -12.18 -8.22
N LEU A 52 -14.03 -13.43 -8.47
CA LEU A 52 -12.75 -14.03 -8.08
C LEU A 52 -11.84 -14.05 -9.31
N SER A 53 -10.60 -13.61 -9.13
CA SER A 53 -9.59 -13.53 -10.20
C SER A 53 -8.24 -13.99 -9.66
N ASP A 54 -7.33 -14.36 -10.56
CA ASP A 54 -5.96 -14.66 -10.17
C ASP A 54 -5.29 -13.43 -9.55
N PHE A 55 -4.47 -13.65 -8.54
CA PHE A 55 -3.78 -12.55 -7.89
C PHE A 55 -2.79 -11.88 -8.84
N SER A 56 -2.95 -10.58 -9.04
CA SER A 56 -1.96 -9.71 -9.67
C SER A 56 -1.77 -8.47 -8.82
N THR A 57 -0.53 -8.03 -8.67
CA THR A 57 -0.20 -6.79 -7.95
C THR A 57 -0.86 -5.57 -8.59
N SER A 58 -1.02 -5.56 -9.92
CA SER A 58 -1.73 -4.49 -10.63
C SER A 58 -3.23 -4.47 -10.30
N LEU A 59 -3.88 -5.64 -10.26
CA LEU A 59 -5.30 -5.76 -9.92
C LEU A 59 -5.55 -5.38 -8.46
N ALA A 60 -4.73 -5.88 -7.55
CA ALA A 60 -4.82 -5.53 -6.14
C ALA A 60 -4.64 -4.03 -5.93
N TRP A 61 -3.65 -3.42 -6.60
CA TRP A 61 -3.41 -1.99 -6.53
C TRP A 61 -4.57 -1.16 -7.08
N ASP A 62 -5.13 -1.56 -8.21
CA ASP A 62 -6.25 -0.85 -8.83
C ASP A 62 -7.55 -0.96 -8.05
N ALA A 63 -7.76 -2.06 -7.33
CA ALA A 63 -8.93 -2.27 -6.47
C ALA A 63 -8.85 -1.49 -5.15
N ILE A 64 -7.65 -1.32 -4.58
CA ILE A 64 -7.46 -0.61 -3.30
C ILE A 64 -7.48 0.92 -3.49
N ARG A 65 -6.98 1.42 -4.63
CA ARG A 65 -6.88 2.86 -4.85
C ARG A 65 -8.26 3.51 -5.02
N VAL A 66 -8.45 4.63 -4.34
CA VAL A 66 -9.53 5.56 -4.67
C VAL A 66 -9.10 6.32 -5.93
N LYS A 67 -9.76 6.09 -7.05
CA LYS A 67 -9.55 6.86 -8.28
C LYS A 67 -10.19 8.24 -8.11
N GLU A 68 -9.45 9.18 -7.55
CA GLU A 68 -9.83 10.59 -7.61
C GLU A 68 -9.77 11.09 -9.05
N GLY A 69 -10.59 12.11 -9.37
CA GLY A 69 -10.65 12.69 -10.71
C GLY A 69 -9.27 13.09 -11.21
N LYS A 70 -9.02 12.88 -12.51
CA LYS A 70 -7.75 13.23 -13.14
C LYS A 70 -7.47 14.72 -12.91
N VAL A 71 -6.46 15.04 -12.12
CA VAL A 71 -6.09 16.44 -11.85
C VAL A 71 -5.16 16.92 -12.95
N ASP A 72 -5.39 18.12 -13.49
CA ASP A 72 -4.66 18.64 -14.65
C ASP A 72 -3.13 18.72 -14.44
N TRP A 73 -2.67 18.86 -13.19
CA TRP A 73 -1.24 18.88 -12.88
C TRP A 73 -0.58 17.49 -12.89
N ALA A 74 -1.36 16.41 -12.86
CA ALA A 74 -0.83 15.04 -12.83
C ALA A 74 -0.08 14.70 -14.12
N ASP A 75 -0.58 15.13 -15.28
CA ASP A 75 0.07 14.91 -16.57
C ASP A 75 1.41 15.66 -16.69
N CYS A 76 1.55 16.81 -16.02
CA CYS A 76 2.81 17.56 -15.97
C CYS A 76 3.86 16.89 -15.07
N VAL A 77 3.45 16.22 -13.99
CA VAL A 77 4.36 15.58 -13.04
C VAL A 77 4.76 14.16 -13.48
N TRP A 78 3.81 13.42 -14.05
CA TRP A 78 3.99 12.01 -14.42
C TRP A 78 4.29 11.79 -15.90
N PHE A 79 4.65 12.84 -16.64
CA PHE A 79 5.12 12.71 -18.01
C PHE A 79 6.35 11.79 -18.05
N PRO A 80 6.36 10.69 -18.81
CA PRO A 80 7.41 9.66 -18.73
C PRO A 80 8.79 10.16 -19.17
N GLN A 81 8.86 11.29 -19.88
CA GLN A 81 10.11 11.95 -20.26
C GLN A 81 10.57 13.00 -19.23
N CYS A 82 9.70 13.40 -18.29
CA CYS A 82 10.05 14.33 -17.21
C CYS A 82 10.66 13.56 -16.05
N ILE A 83 11.98 13.39 -16.10
CA ILE A 83 12.79 12.88 -14.99
C ILE A 83 12.35 13.59 -13.69
N SER A 84 11.89 12.83 -12.70
CA SER A 84 11.36 13.36 -11.44
C SER A 84 12.31 14.34 -10.74
N LYS A 85 13.62 14.17 -10.92
CA LYS A 85 14.64 15.13 -10.44
C LYS A 85 14.43 16.54 -10.99
N HIS A 86 14.09 16.70 -12.26
CA HIS A 86 13.85 18.02 -12.84
C HIS A 86 12.51 18.61 -12.42
N ALA A 87 11.46 17.78 -12.30
CA ALA A 87 10.15 18.23 -11.82
C ALA A 87 10.23 18.76 -10.38
N PHE A 88 10.96 18.07 -9.49
CA PHE A 88 11.17 18.52 -8.12
C PHE A 88 11.96 19.84 -8.05
N ASN A 89 13.02 19.97 -8.85
CA ASN A 89 13.80 21.21 -8.94
C ASN A 89 12.93 22.38 -9.46
N MET A 90 12.10 22.15 -10.48
CA MET A 90 11.18 23.18 -10.98
C MET A 90 10.14 23.58 -9.92
N TRP A 91 9.58 22.63 -9.18
CA TRP A 91 8.66 22.91 -8.08
C TRP A 91 9.31 23.78 -6.99
N LEU A 92 10.54 23.46 -6.57
CA LEU A 92 11.29 24.26 -5.61
C LEU A 92 11.53 25.69 -6.09
N ILE A 93 11.87 25.87 -7.38
CA ILE A 93 12.08 27.19 -7.98
C ILE A 93 10.78 27.99 -8.00
N CYS A 94 9.68 27.40 -8.46
CA CYS A 94 8.37 28.05 -8.47
C CYS A 94 7.93 28.45 -7.05
N HIS A 95 8.11 27.56 -6.07
CA HIS A 95 7.78 27.83 -4.68
C HIS A 95 8.62 28.97 -4.08
N ALA A 96 9.94 28.96 -4.34
CA ALA A 96 10.84 30.03 -3.91
C ALA A 96 10.50 31.37 -4.56
N TRP A 97 10.21 31.37 -5.87
CA TRP A 97 9.84 32.57 -6.61
C TRP A 97 8.56 33.20 -6.08
N LEU A 98 7.50 32.41 -5.87
CA LEU A 98 6.24 32.90 -5.29
C LEU A 98 6.46 33.50 -3.89
N ALA A 99 7.25 32.85 -3.05
CA ALA A 99 7.58 33.37 -1.72
C ALA A 99 8.32 34.72 -1.78
N LEU A 100 9.22 34.90 -2.75
CA LEU A 100 9.91 36.18 -2.97
C LEU A 100 8.98 37.27 -3.49
N VAL A 101 8.08 36.95 -4.43
CA VAL A 101 7.09 37.90 -4.95
C VAL A 101 6.15 38.38 -3.84
N VAL A 102 5.66 37.47 -3.00
CA VAL A 102 4.82 37.81 -1.83
C VAL A 102 5.59 38.70 -0.84
N LYS A 103 6.86 38.38 -0.54
CA LYS A 103 7.71 39.20 0.33
C LYS A 103 7.98 40.59 -0.26
N SER A 104 8.18 40.69 -1.58
CA SER A 104 8.39 41.95 -2.30
C SER A 104 7.15 42.84 -2.23
N LYS A 105 5.96 42.28 -2.48
CA LYS A 105 4.66 42.98 -2.31
C LYS A 105 4.46 43.47 -0.88
N LYS A 106 4.82 42.67 0.14
CA LYS A 106 4.70 43.05 1.56
C LYS A 106 5.64 44.22 1.93
N LYS A 107 6.86 44.27 1.38
CA LYS A 107 7.79 45.40 1.57
C LYS A 107 7.36 46.68 0.82
N GLY A 108 6.72 46.54 -0.34
CA GLY A 108 6.15 47.67 -1.08
C GLY A 108 4.93 48.33 -0.44
N GLY A 109 4.21 47.61 0.44
CA GLY A 109 3.03 48.12 1.14
C GLY A 109 3.30 48.97 2.39
N VAL A 110 4.53 49.00 2.91
CA VAL A 110 4.85 49.68 4.19
C VAL A 110 5.40 51.11 4.01
N LYS A 111 5.69 51.56 2.78
CA LYS A 111 6.16 52.93 2.51
C LYS A 111 5.06 53.87 1.98
N LYS A 112 3.98 54.04 2.75
CA LYS A 112 3.14 55.26 2.69
C LYS A 112 2.62 55.59 4.08
N LYS A 113 3.47 56.15 4.93
CA LYS A 113 3.01 57.11 5.95
C LYS A 113 3.88 58.36 5.82
N LYS A 114 3.23 59.38 5.23
CA LYS A 114 3.75 60.70 4.86
C LYS A 114 3.19 61.67 5.90
N ARG A 115 4.07 62.46 6.51
CA ARG A 115 3.92 63.78 7.16
C ARG A 115 4.72 63.82 8.46
#